data_AF-A0A7Y8HNA8-F1
#
_entry.id   AF-A0A7Y8HNA8-F1
#
_cell.length_a   1.000
_cell.length_b   1.000
_cell.length_c   1.000
_cell.angle_alpha   90.00
_cell.angle_beta   90.00
_cell.angle_gamma   90.00
#
_symmetry.space_group_name_H-M   'P 1'
#
loop_
_entity.id
_entity.type
_entity.pdbx_description
1 polymer ?
#
loop_
_entity_poly.entity_id
_entity_poly.type
_entity_poly.pdbx_seq_one_letter_code
_entity_poly.pdbx_strand_id
1 'polypeptide(L)'
;MKYTTDELDLLNLIEAGEFESIENMQDGLSLAKKALKNTINQTKNINIQLSEADMEKLKAKSIEIGAPYQTIVSALIHNYNMGKVHLSI
;
A
#
# COMPACT_ATOMS: atom_id res chain seq x y z
N MET A 1 -15.09 10.16 5.74
CA MET A 1 -14.65 8.97 4.98
C MET A 1 -15.88 8.09 4.80
N LYS A 2 -16.29 7.80 3.57
CA LYS A 2 -17.38 6.84 3.31
C LYS A 2 -16.71 5.50 3.02
N TYR A 3 -16.97 4.52 3.88
CA TYR A 3 -16.61 3.13 3.60
C TYR A 3 -17.33 2.69 2.33
N THR A 4 -16.60 2.01 1.45
CA THR A 4 -17.18 1.35 0.28
C THR A 4 -18.12 0.25 0.76
N THR A 5 -19.17 -0.10 0.01
CA THR A 5 -20.16 -1.13 0.42
C THR A 5 -19.48 -2.44 0.84
N ASP A 6 -18.45 -2.85 0.11
CA ASP A 6 -17.67 -4.07 0.38
C ASP A 6 -16.91 -4.01 1.71
N GLU A 7 -16.43 -2.82 2.11
CA GLU A 7 -15.71 -2.61 3.38
C GLU A 7 -16.68 -2.60 4.56
N LEU A 8 -17.88 -2.05 4.36
CA LEU A 8 -18.93 -2.03 5.38
C LEU A 8 -19.47 -3.45 5.64
N ASP A 9 -19.65 -4.23 4.58
CA ASP A 9 -20.09 -5.62 4.69
C ASP A 9 -19.03 -6.48 5.39
N LEU A 10 -17.74 -6.28 5.10
CA LEU A 10 -16.66 -6.94 5.81
C LEU A 10 -16.64 -6.56 7.31
N LEU A 11 -16.85 -5.28 7.63
CA LEU A 11 -16.88 -4.81 9.02
C LEU A 11 -18.05 -5.41 9.80
N ASN A 12 -19.23 -5.47 9.18
CA ASN A 12 -20.42 -6.10 9.76
C ASN A 12 -20.20 -7.60 10.04
N LEU A 13 -19.51 -8.31 9.14
CA LEU A 13 -19.17 -9.74 9.34
C LEU A 13 -18.16 -9.93 10.48
N ILE A 14 -17.23 -8.98 10.67
CA ILE A 14 -16.26 -9.00 11.79
C ILE A 14 -16.94 -8.70 13.12
N GLU A 15 -17.84 -7.71 13.16
CA GLU A 15 -18.59 -7.36 14.36
C GLU A 15 -19.64 -8.42 14.74
N ALA A 16 -20.20 -9.13 13.75
CA ALA A 16 -21.13 -10.24 13.97
C ALA A 16 -20.47 -11.50 14.54
N GLY A 17 -19.13 -11.57 14.58
CA GLY A 17 -18.40 -12.67 15.23
C GLY A 17 -18.54 -14.03 14.56
N GLU A 18 -18.96 -14.10 13.29
CA GLU A 18 -19.24 -15.35 12.55
C GLU A 18 -17.98 -16.08 12.04
N PHE A 19 -16.78 -15.59 12.39
CA PHE A 19 -15.54 -16.23 11.95
C PHE A 19 -15.18 -17.39 12.88
N GLU A 20 -15.67 -18.58 12.55
CA GLU A 20 -15.14 -19.82 13.12
C GLU A 20 -13.73 -20.09 12.58
N SER A 21 -12.80 -20.41 13.50
CA SER A 21 -11.44 -20.79 13.13
C SER A 21 -11.48 -22.08 12.32
N ILE A 22 -11.09 -22.00 11.04
CA ILE A 22 -10.92 -23.16 10.16
C ILE A 22 -10.13 -24.27 10.88
N GLU A 23 -10.65 -25.50 10.88
CA GLU A 23 -10.07 -26.71 11.52
C GLU A 23 -8.60 -26.94 11.13
N ASN A 24 -8.16 -26.38 10.00
CA ASN A 24 -6.82 -26.53 9.46
C ASN A 24 -6.10 -25.19 9.28
N MET A 25 -5.97 -24.47 10.40
CA MET A 25 -5.33 -23.15 10.50
C MET A 25 -3.90 -23.11 9.91
N GLN A 26 -3.16 -24.22 9.94
CA GLN A 26 -1.82 -24.31 9.34
C GLN A 26 -1.85 -24.29 7.80
N ASP A 27 -2.79 -25.01 7.18
CA ASP A 27 -2.96 -25.03 5.73
C ASP A 27 -3.51 -23.70 5.20
N GLY A 28 -4.44 -23.10 5.93
CA GLY A 28 -4.94 -21.75 5.65
C GLY A 28 -3.82 -20.69 5.72
N LEU A 29 -2.95 -20.78 6.73
CA LEU A 29 -1.80 -19.88 6.88
C LEU A 29 -0.77 -20.08 5.75
N SER A 30 -0.56 -21.31 5.30
CA SER A 30 0.33 -21.64 4.18
C SER A 30 -0.20 -21.08 2.85
N LEU A 31 -1.49 -21.24 2.59
CA LEU A 31 -2.19 -20.67 1.44
C LEU A 31 -2.16 -19.15 1.46
N ALA A 32 -2.49 -18.53 2.60
CA ALA A 32 -2.42 -17.09 2.78
C ALA A 32 -0.99 -16.57 2.54
N LYS A 33 0.04 -17.24 3.11
CA LYS A 33 1.45 -16.89 2.86
C LYS A 33 1.85 -17.01 1.39
N LYS A 34 1.40 -18.05 0.68
CA LYS A 34 1.66 -18.24 -0.76
C LYS A 34 0.97 -17.16 -1.58
N ALA A 35 -0.30 -16.86 -1.31
CA ALA A 35 -1.04 -15.79 -1.96
C ALA A 35 -0.37 -14.43 -1.72
N LEU A 36 0.01 -14.12 -0.48
CA LEU A 36 0.72 -12.91 -0.11
C LEU A 36 2.04 -12.77 -0.87
N LYS A 37 2.84 -13.86 -0.91
CA LYS A 37 4.12 -13.89 -1.63
C LYS A 37 3.98 -13.67 -3.14
N ASN A 38 2.91 -14.18 -3.73
CA ASN A 38 2.61 -14.04 -5.16
C ASN A 38 2.08 -12.64 -5.51
N THR A 39 1.39 -11.97 -4.59
CA THR A 39 0.85 -10.62 -4.80
C THR A 39 1.87 -9.53 -4.50
N ILE A 40 2.71 -9.70 -3.47
CA ILE A 40 3.74 -8.70 -3.07
C ILE A 40 4.84 -8.55 -4.13
N ASN A 41 5.22 -9.63 -4.80
CA ASN A 41 6.35 -9.61 -5.75
C ASN A 41 5.99 -9.10 -7.14
N GLN A 42 4.73 -8.72 -7.40
CA GLN A 42 4.34 -8.16 -8.70
C GLN A 42 4.70 -6.68 -8.75
N THR A 43 5.89 -6.39 -9.27
CA THR A 43 6.31 -5.02 -9.56
C THR A 43 5.71 -4.58 -10.90
N LYS A 44 5.02 -3.43 -10.91
CA LYS A 44 4.55 -2.77 -12.13
C LYS A 44 5.33 -1.47 -12.33
N ASN A 45 5.82 -1.26 -13.56
CA ASN A 45 6.48 -0.02 -13.94
C ASN A 45 5.44 1.05 -14.25
N ILE A 46 5.67 2.26 -13.74
CA ILE A 46 4.87 3.45 -14.05
C ILE A 46 5.79 4.54 -14.61
N ASN A 47 5.30 5.29 -15.60
CA ASN A 47 5.98 6.47 -16.12
C ASN A 47 5.21 7.71 -15.62
N ILE A 48 5.93 8.62 -14.96
CA ILE A 48 5.37 9.86 -14.41
C ILE A 48 6.14 11.02 -15.04
N GLN A 49 5.41 11.97 -15.63
CA GLN A 49 6.00 13.21 -16.11
C GLN A 49 6.10 14.20 -14.95
N LEU A 50 7.30 14.76 -14.74
CA LEU A 50 7.57 15.76 -13.72
C LEU A 50 8.13 17.01 -14.38
N SER A 51 7.83 18.18 -13.82
CA SER A 51 8.50 19.41 -14.22
C SER A 51 9.99 19.33 -13.83
N GLU A 52 10.83 20.04 -14.58
CA GLU A 52 12.27 20.08 -14.29
C GLU A 52 12.53 20.64 -12.88
N ALA A 53 11.79 21.69 -12.49
CA ALA A 53 11.88 22.29 -11.17
C ALA A 53 11.50 21.31 -10.04
N ASP A 54 10.49 20.46 -10.23
CA ASP A 54 10.12 19.46 -9.22
C ASP A 54 11.14 18.33 -9.14
N MET A 55 11.70 17.93 -10.28
CA MET A 55 12.77 16.93 -10.34
C MET A 55 14.03 17.41 -9.60
N GLU A 56 14.42 18.68 -9.75
CA GLU A 56 15.54 19.27 -9.01
C GLU A 56 15.29 19.30 -7.51
N LYS A 57 14.11 19.75 -7.08
CA LYS A 57 13.72 19.75 -5.66
C LYS A 57 13.72 18.35 -5.06
N LEU A 58 13.23 17.36 -5.81
CA LEU A 58 13.22 15.97 -5.38
C LEU A 58 14.65 15.44 -5.20
N LYS A 59 15.56 15.75 -6.13
CA LYS A 59 16.98 15.39 -6.02
C LYS A 59 17.64 16.05 -4.82
N ALA A 60 17.40 17.34 -4.59
CA ALA A 60 17.92 18.03 -3.41
C ALA A 60 17.46 17.35 -2.11
N LYS A 61 16.17 17.05 -2.01
CA LYS A 61 15.59 16.35 -0.85
C LYS A 61 16.13 14.93 -0.66
N SER A 62 16.49 14.28 -1.77
CA SER A 62 17.12 12.96 -1.75
C SER A 62 18.51 12.96 -1.15
N ILE A 63 19.28 14.04 -1.38
CA ILE A 63 20.60 14.25 -0.80
C ILE A 63 20.47 14.50 0.72
N GLU A 64 19.52 15.33 1.14
CA GLU A 64 19.26 15.60 2.56
C GLU A 64 18.91 14.34 3.36
N ILE A 65 18.08 13.46 2.78
CA ILE A 65 17.64 12.21 3.41
C ILE A 65 18.69 11.09 3.27
N GLY A 66 19.63 11.22 2.33
CA GLY A 66 20.64 10.20 2.04
C GLY A 66 20.07 8.96 1.34
N ALA A 67 18.99 9.11 0.57
CA ALA A 67 18.32 8.02 -0.14
C ALA A 67 18.11 8.39 -1.62
N PRO A 68 18.07 7.42 -2.56
CA PRO A 68 17.75 7.70 -3.96
C PRO A 68 16.37 8.37 -4.11
N TYR A 69 16.24 9.30 -5.06
CA TYR A 69 14.98 10.00 -5.30
C TYR A 69 13.82 9.05 -5.65
N GLN A 70 14.11 7.93 -6.31
CA GLN A 70 13.12 6.90 -6.62
C GLN A 70 12.54 6.25 -5.35
N THR A 71 13.38 6.06 -4.33
CA THR A 71 12.96 5.52 -3.03
C THR A 71 12.02 6.48 -2.32
N ILE A 72 12.27 7.79 -2.42
CA ILE A 72 11.39 8.82 -1.86
C ILE A 72 10.04 8.81 -2.56
N VAL A 73 10.02 8.75 -3.89
CA VAL A 73 8.77 8.66 -4.67
C VAL A 73 7.98 7.40 -4.29
N SER A 74 8.66 6.26 -4.19
CA SER A 74 8.03 5.00 -3.77
C SER A 74 7.45 5.10 -2.35
N ALA A 75 8.19 5.67 -1.41
CA ALA A 75 7.73 5.88 -0.04
C ALA A 75 6.55 6.86 0.04
N LEU A 76 6.53 7.89 -0.80
CA LEU A 76 5.44 8.86 -0.86
C LEU A 76 4.15 8.21 -1.39
N ILE A 77 4.24 7.41 -2.46
CA ILE A 77 3.11 6.62 -2.98
C ILE A 77 2.59 5.65 -1.91
N HIS A 78 3.50 4.95 -1.23
CA HIS A 78 3.13 4.02 -0.17
C HIS A 78 2.42 4.74 0.99
N ASN A 79 2.99 5.84 1.49
CA ASN A 79 2.40 6.61 2.59
C ASN A 79 1.07 7.26 2.20
N TYR A 80 0.92 7.68 0.94
CA TYR A 80 -0.36 8.15 0.40
C TYR A 80 -1.43 7.05 0.42
N ASN A 81 -1.10 5.85 -0.07
CA ASN A 81 -2.02 4.71 -0.05
C ASN A 81 -2.39 4.27 1.37
N MET A 82 -1.50 4.48 2.35
CA MET A 82 -1.77 4.23 3.77
C MET A 82 -2.55 5.37 4.47
N GLY A 83 -2.94 6.42 3.75
CA GLY A 83 -3.65 7.58 4.32
C GLY A 83 -2.80 8.47 5.22
N LYS A 84 -1.47 8.31 5.22
CA LYS A 84 -0.53 9.14 6.00
C LYS A 84 -0.21 10.47 5.31
N VAL A 85 -0.50 10.58 4.01
CA VAL A 85 -0.34 11.79 3.21
C VAL A 85 -1.70 12.15 2.62
N HIS A 86 -2.12 13.41 2.79
CA HIS A 86 -3.32 13.94 2.17
C HIS A 86 -2.94 14.67 0.88
N LEU A 87 -3.60 14.31 -0.23
CA LEU A 87 -3.44 15.00 -1.50
C LEU A 87 -4.60 15.97 -1.67
N SER A 88 -4.27 17.23 -1.91
CA SER A 88 -5.23 18.26 -2.33
C SER A 88 -4.97 18.54 -3.80
N ILE A 89 -5.98 18.30 -4.64
CA ILE A 89 -5.96 18.51 -6.10
C ILE A 89 -6.89 19.67 -6.41
#